data_AF-A0A256YXB1-F1
#
_entry.id   AF-A0A256YXB1-F1
#
_cell.length_a   1.000
_cell.length_b   1.000
_cell.length_c   1.000
_cell.angle_alpha   90.00
_cell.angle_beta   90.00
_cell.angle_gamma   90.00
#
_symmetry.space_group_name_H-M   'P 1'
#
loop_
_entity.id
_entity.type
_entity.pdbx_description
1 polymer ?
#
loop_
_entity_poly.entity_id
_entity_poly.type
_entity_poly.pdbx_seq_one_letter_code
_entity_poly.pdbx_strand_id
1 'polypeptide(L)'
;ELIAAPVLRVTLGEDTAFHSAGREDIDALMLGSGRPFIIEVKKPKKRFIDLQELERTINEEADGKIEVSKRFVNKGMVRRLKQLEGAEKIYRVLVEFDREVSDEELKTIEKTFTNTVIRQRTPLRVLHRRADRIREKYIYETKVKRLARNRAEIKIRCQGGLYIKELVTGDNGRTNPNISSLIKVKAVPKELDVLNVVVEGEKIGEV
;
A
#
# COMPACT_ATOMS: atom_id res chain seq x y z
N GLU A 1 9.48 4.72 -14.42
CA GLU A 1 10.64 4.57 -15.33
C GLU A 1 10.84 3.12 -15.75
N LEU A 2 11.04 2.17 -14.81
CA LEU A 2 11.23 0.74 -15.11
C LEU A 2 10.17 0.11 -16.03
N ILE A 3 8.89 0.48 -15.87
CA ILE A 3 7.80 0.01 -16.73
C ILE A 3 7.68 0.85 -18.00
N ALA A 4 7.86 2.17 -17.89
CA ALA A 4 7.55 3.12 -18.96
C ALA A 4 8.56 3.08 -20.11
N ALA A 5 9.85 2.92 -19.81
CA ALA A 5 10.88 2.89 -20.84
C ALA A 5 10.74 1.70 -21.80
N PRO A 6 10.59 0.44 -21.34
CA PRO A 6 10.31 -0.70 -22.23
C PRO A 6 9.03 -0.50 -23.06
N VAL A 7 7.96 0.00 -22.43
CA VAL A 7 6.68 0.28 -23.11
C VAL A 7 6.85 1.26 -24.26
N LEU A 8 7.59 2.37 -24.05
CA LEU A 8 7.85 3.35 -25.10
C LEU A 8 8.68 2.78 -26.25
N ARG A 9 9.72 1.98 -25.95
CA ARG A 9 10.55 1.33 -26.98
C ARG A 9 9.72 0.43 -27.90
N VAL A 10 8.83 -0.38 -27.34
CA VAL A 10 8.04 -1.35 -28.11
C VAL A 10 6.88 -0.70 -28.86
N THR A 11 6.24 0.31 -28.26
CA THR A 11 5.08 1.00 -28.87
C THR A 11 5.47 2.14 -29.81
N LEU A 12 6.73 2.59 -29.75
CA LEU A 12 7.23 3.78 -30.45
C LEU A 12 6.35 5.01 -30.16
N GLY A 13 5.89 5.14 -28.91
CA GLY A 13 5.13 6.29 -28.42
C GLY A 13 6.02 7.49 -28.11
N GLU A 14 5.41 8.67 -27.99
CA GLU A 14 6.14 9.91 -27.64
C GLU A 14 6.32 10.08 -26.13
N ASP A 15 5.35 9.62 -25.33
CA ASP A 15 5.31 9.82 -23.88
C ASP A 15 4.32 8.84 -23.21
N THR A 16 4.34 8.73 -21.89
CA THR A 16 3.39 7.92 -21.11
C THR A 16 2.73 8.69 -19.97
N ALA A 17 1.53 8.26 -19.59
CA ALA A 17 0.91 8.64 -18.32
C ALA A 17 0.71 7.38 -17.47
N PHE A 18 1.28 7.40 -16.26
CA PHE A 18 1.17 6.29 -15.31
C PHE A 18 0.06 6.56 -14.29
N HIS A 19 -0.94 5.70 -14.28
CA HIS A 19 -2.08 5.76 -13.36
C HIS A 19 -1.97 4.59 -12.39
N SER A 20 -2.14 4.83 -11.08
CA SER A 20 -2.10 3.77 -10.05
C SER A 20 -3.22 3.97 -9.04
N ALA A 21 -3.71 2.86 -8.47
CA ALA A 21 -4.70 2.88 -7.38
C ALA A 21 -4.00 3.19 -6.04
N GLY A 22 -3.54 4.43 -5.85
CA GLY A 22 -2.75 4.84 -4.68
C GLY A 22 -1.24 4.63 -4.87
N ARG A 23 -0.47 4.87 -3.80
CA ARG A 23 1.00 4.81 -3.75
C ARG A 23 1.46 4.46 -2.34
N GLU A 24 2.66 3.89 -2.24
CA GLU A 24 3.30 3.57 -0.97
C GLU A 24 4.56 4.42 -0.76
N ASP A 25 5.08 4.44 0.46
CA ASP A 25 6.36 5.09 0.76
C ASP A 25 7.53 4.30 0.10
N ILE A 26 8.67 4.97 -0.12
CA ILE A 26 9.82 4.38 -0.82
C ILE A 26 10.43 3.17 -0.11
N ASP A 27 10.25 3.11 1.20
CA ASP A 27 10.73 2.06 2.12
C ASP A 27 9.68 0.96 2.36
N ALA A 28 8.60 0.93 1.57
CA ALA A 28 7.54 -0.06 1.69
C ALA A 28 7.46 -0.96 0.46
N LEU A 29 7.38 -2.28 0.67
CA LEU A 29 7.20 -3.23 -0.41
C LEU A 29 5.72 -3.40 -0.77
N MET A 30 5.47 -3.70 -2.04
CA MET A 30 4.17 -4.10 -2.56
C MET A 30 4.22 -5.56 -2.96
N LEU A 31 3.64 -6.44 -2.13
CA LEU A 31 3.68 -7.88 -2.27
C LEU A 31 2.33 -8.46 -2.76
N GLY A 32 2.23 -9.79 -2.78
CA GLY A 32 1.02 -10.51 -3.16
C GLY A 32 0.73 -10.37 -4.66
N SER A 33 -0.52 -10.09 -5.01
CA SER A 33 -0.94 -9.81 -6.40
C SER A 33 -0.48 -8.44 -6.92
N GLY A 34 0.23 -7.67 -6.07
CA GLY A 34 0.73 -6.35 -6.42
C GLY A 34 -0.34 -5.26 -6.41
N ARG A 35 0.02 -4.10 -6.96
CA ARG A 35 -0.89 -2.94 -7.08
C ARG A 35 -1.39 -2.81 -8.51
N PRO A 36 -2.71 -2.69 -8.72
CA PRO A 36 -3.24 -2.33 -10.02
C PRO A 36 -2.68 -1.00 -10.52
N PHE A 37 -2.23 -0.99 -11.77
CA PHE A 37 -1.77 0.20 -12.47
C PHE A 37 -2.21 0.17 -13.94
N ILE A 38 -2.20 1.33 -14.58
CA ILE A 38 -2.40 1.49 -16.02
C ILE A 38 -1.31 2.40 -16.55
N ILE A 39 -0.67 1.98 -17.63
CA ILE A 39 0.21 2.84 -18.40
C ILE A 39 -0.49 3.24 -19.71
N GLU A 40 -0.73 4.54 -19.87
CA GLU A 40 -1.30 5.13 -21.07
C GLU A 40 -0.17 5.63 -21.96
N VAL A 41 -0.12 5.17 -23.22
CA VAL A 41 0.91 5.60 -24.18
C VAL A 41 0.34 6.71 -25.06
N LYS A 42 1.04 7.83 -25.15
CA LYS A 42 0.68 8.97 -26.01
C LYS A 42 1.27 8.79 -27.40
N LYS A 43 0.40 8.93 -28.43
CA LYS A 43 0.73 8.83 -29.86
C LYS A 43 1.59 7.59 -30.23
N PRO A 44 1.17 6.37 -29.88
CA PRO A 44 1.90 5.16 -30.25
C PRO A 44 1.89 4.96 -31.78
N LYS A 45 3.06 4.70 -32.38
CA LYS A 45 3.14 4.27 -33.78
C LYS A 45 2.80 2.78 -33.95
N LYS A 46 3.02 1.97 -32.91
CA LYS A 46 2.64 0.55 -32.83
C LYS A 46 1.65 0.32 -31.67
N ARG A 47 0.39 -0.01 -32.00
CA ARG A 47 -0.68 -0.21 -31.01
C ARG A 47 -0.86 -1.67 -30.57
N PHE A 48 -0.61 -2.60 -31.50
CA PHE A 48 -0.67 -4.03 -31.23
C PHE A 48 0.75 -4.54 -31.03
N ILE A 49 1.03 -4.98 -29.82
CA ILE A 49 2.34 -5.44 -29.37
C ILE A 49 2.18 -6.80 -28.71
N ASP A 50 3.26 -7.58 -28.70
CA ASP A 50 3.31 -8.79 -27.90
C ASP A 50 3.43 -8.40 -26.42
N LEU A 51 2.33 -8.59 -25.71
CA LEU A 51 2.28 -8.31 -24.30
C LEU A 51 3.14 -9.31 -23.51
N GLN A 52 3.15 -10.60 -23.86
CA GLN A 52 3.97 -11.60 -23.15
C GLN A 52 5.45 -11.24 -23.21
N GLU A 53 5.95 -10.87 -24.38
CA GLU A 53 7.34 -10.43 -24.56
C GLU A 53 7.65 -9.14 -23.76
N LEU A 54 6.72 -8.17 -23.76
CA LEU A 54 6.90 -6.92 -23.01
C LEU A 54 7.01 -7.15 -21.50
N GLU A 55 6.21 -8.05 -20.92
CA GLU A 55 6.32 -8.38 -19.49
C GLU A 55 7.65 -9.03 -19.15
N ARG A 56 8.08 -10.00 -19.96
CA ARG A 56 9.38 -10.63 -19.77
C ARG A 56 10.49 -9.58 -19.79
N THR A 57 10.46 -8.70 -20.78
CA THR A 57 11.43 -7.59 -20.92
C THR A 57 11.42 -6.69 -19.68
N ILE A 58 10.24 -6.29 -19.19
CA ILE A 58 10.12 -5.44 -18.00
C ILE A 58 10.69 -6.16 -16.77
N ASN A 59 10.31 -7.42 -16.56
CA ASN A 59 10.71 -8.18 -15.37
C ASN A 59 12.22 -8.48 -15.37
N GLU A 60 12.81 -8.78 -16.53
CA GLU A 60 14.25 -8.98 -16.68
C GLU A 60 15.04 -7.67 -16.45
N GLU A 61 14.64 -6.56 -17.10
CA GLU A 61 15.31 -5.26 -16.94
C GLU A 61 15.10 -4.63 -15.55
N ALA A 62 14.05 -5.03 -14.84
CA ALA A 62 13.77 -4.56 -13.49
C ALA A 62 14.77 -5.10 -12.46
N ASP A 63 15.53 -6.15 -12.76
CA ASP A 63 16.57 -6.72 -11.90
C ASP A 63 16.06 -7.00 -10.47
N GLY A 64 14.91 -7.67 -10.38
CA GLY A 64 14.27 -8.04 -9.12
C GLY A 64 13.64 -6.88 -8.33
N LYS A 65 13.69 -5.63 -8.81
CA LYS A 65 13.10 -4.47 -8.12
C LYS A 65 11.58 -4.45 -8.24
N ILE A 66 11.04 -4.92 -9.36
CA ILE A 66 9.61 -5.05 -9.61
C ILE A 66 9.32 -6.31 -10.42
N GLU A 67 8.10 -6.79 -10.30
CA GLU A 67 7.50 -7.73 -11.24
C GLU A 67 6.16 -7.17 -11.69
N VAL A 68 5.82 -7.36 -12.96
CA VAL A 68 4.55 -6.96 -13.54
C VAL A 68 3.81 -8.15 -14.13
N SER A 69 2.48 -8.06 -14.12
CA SER A 69 1.57 -8.92 -14.90
C SER A 69 0.63 -8.01 -15.68
N LYS A 70 0.26 -8.38 -16.91
CA LYS A 70 -0.37 -7.42 -17.83
C LYS A 70 -1.46 -7.96 -18.76
N ARG A 71 -2.39 -7.05 -19.07
CA ARG A 71 -3.46 -7.18 -20.07
C ARG A 71 -3.75 -5.83 -20.73
N PHE A 72 -4.30 -5.83 -21.94
CA PHE A 72 -4.84 -4.61 -22.54
C PHE A 72 -6.08 -4.13 -21.77
N VAL A 73 -6.26 -2.81 -21.72
CA VAL A 73 -7.40 -2.17 -21.07
C VAL A 73 -7.90 -0.99 -21.89
N ASN A 74 -9.19 -0.65 -21.73
CA ASN A 74 -9.76 0.55 -22.34
C ASN A 74 -9.64 1.78 -21.42
N LYS A 75 -9.92 2.98 -21.97
CA LYS A 75 -9.88 4.25 -21.23
C LYS A 75 -10.81 4.28 -20.00
N GLY A 76 -11.91 3.52 -20.02
CA GLY A 76 -12.84 3.42 -18.89
C GLY A 76 -12.18 2.82 -17.63
N MET A 77 -11.20 1.94 -17.82
CA MET A 77 -10.46 1.33 -16.72
C MET A 77 -9.65 2.35 -15.90
N VAL A 78 -9.23 3.48 -16.48
CA VAL A 78 -8.53 4.55 -15.73
C VAL A 78 -9.45 5.14 -14.65
N ARG A 79 -10.74 5.31 -14.94
CA ARG A 79 -11.71 5.80 -13.95
C ARG A 79 -11.95 4.77 -12.85
N ARG A 80 -12.12 3.49 -13.24
CA ARG A 80 -12.28 2.38 -12.28
C ARG A 80 -11.06 2.25 -11.37
N LEU A 81 -9.85 2.36 -11.91
CA LEU A 81 -8.61 2.31 -11.15
C LEU A 81 -8.55 3.38 -10.05
N LYS A 82 -9.02 4.60 -10.34
CA LYS A 82 -9.06 5.69 -9.34
C LYS A 82 -10.03 5.40 -8.20
N GLN A 83 -11.12 4.68 -8.45
CA GLN A 83 -12.07 4.28 -7.41
C GLN A 83 -11.44 3.28 -6.42
N LEU A 84 -10.47 2.48 -6.87
CA LEU A 84 -9.76 1.52 -6.03
C LEU A 84 -8.80 2.17 -5.01
N GLU A 85 -8.54 3.48 -5.07
CA GLU A 85 -7.70 4.13 -4.06
C GLU A 85 -8.29 3.98 -2.64
N GLY A 86 -9.62 4.00 -2.54
CA GLY A 86 -10.37 3.79 -1.30
C GLY A 86 -10.53 2.34 -0.87
N ALA A 87 -10.14 1.38 -1.72
CA ALA A 87 -10.29 -0.05 -1.46
C ALA A 87 -9.55 -0.49 -0.18
N GLU A 88 -10.05 -1.57 0.44
CA GLU A 88 -9.40 -2.15 1.61
C GLU A 88 -7.97 -2.59 1.26
N LYS A 89 -7.10 -2.50 2.25
CA LYS A 89 -5.70 -2.90 2.12
C LYS A 89 -5.33 -3.79 3.28
N ILE A 90 -4.46 -4.75 3.00
CA ILE A 90 -3.87 -5.61 4.00
C ILE A 90 -2.41 -5.23 4.10
N TYR A 91 -2.00 -4.74 5.26
CA TYR A 91 -0.63 -4.37 5.57
C TYR A 91 0.01 -5.39 6.49
N ARG A 92 1.34 -5.50 6.41
CA ARG A 92 2.21 -6.09 7.42
C ARG A 92 3.14 -5.01 7.92
N VAL A 93 3.22 -4.81 9.23
CA VAL A 93 4.18 -3.90 9.85
C VAL A 93 4.99 -4.64 10.91
N LEU A 94 6.32 -4.52 10.84
CA LEU A 94 7.22 -4.96 11.91
C LEU A 94 7.38 -3.82 12.89
N VAL A 95 7.02 -4.06 14.15
CA VAL A 95 7.07 -3.05 15.22
C VAL A 95 8.12 -3.45 16.24
N GLU A 96 9.00 -2.51 16.55
CA GLU A 96 9.92 -2.59 17.68
C GLU A 96 9.44 -1.68 18.81
N PHE A 97 9.47 -2.20 20.03
CA PHE A 97 9.10 -1.48 21.24
C PHE A 97 10.35 -1.10 22.03
N ASP A 98 10.33 0.07 22.69
CA ASP A 98 11.44 0.56 23.52
C ASP A 98 11.65 -0.29 24.81
N ARG A 99 10.77 -1.25 25.10
CA ARG A 99 10.92 -2.26 26.16
C ARG A 99 10.35 -3.62 25.76
N GLU A 100 10.63 -4.64 26.56
CA GLU A 100 9.91 -5.91 26.48
C GLU A 100 8.41 -5.70 26.70
N VAL A 101 7.58 -6.36 25.89
CA VAL A 101 6.12 -6.29 25.95
C VAL A 101 5.54 -7.66 26.30
N SER A 102 4.51 -7.72 27.15
CA SER A 102 3.88 -8.98 27.56
C SER A 102 2.90 -9.50 26.50
N ASP A 103 2.51 -10.77 26.60
CA ASP A 103 1.51 -11.35 25.68
C ASP A 103 0.12 -10.72 25.88
N GLU A 104 -0.21 -10.28 27.09
CA GLU A 104 -1.43 -9.54 27.40
C GLU A 104 -1.46 -8.18 26.70
N GLU A 105 -0.32 -7.48 26.63
CA GLU A 105 -0.21 -6.22 25.90
C GLU A 105 -0.41 -6.45 24.39
N LEU A 106 0.22 -7.48 23.83
CA LEU A 106 0.04 -7.84 22.41
C LEU A 106 -1.42 -8.23 22.10
N LYS A 107 -2.06 -9.01 22.98
CA LYS A 107 -3.49 -9.35 22.87
C LYS A 107 -4.38 -8.10 23.00
N THR A 108 -3.98 -7.14 23.82
CA THR A 108 -4.70 -5.86 23.96
C THR A 108 -4.63 -5.06 22.68
N ILE A 109 -3.45 -4.97 22.04
CA ILE A 109 -3.30 -4.35 20.71
C ILE A 109 -4.23 -5.04 19.70
N GLU A 110 -4.20 -6.36 19.62
CA GLU A 110 -5.02 -7.11 18.66
C GLU A 110 -6.52 -6.84 18.82
N LYS A 111 -7.01 -6.89 20.07
CA LYS A 111 -8.42 -6.64 20.38
C LYS A 111 -8.82 -5.19 20.14
N THR A 112 -8.02 -4.22 20.60
CA THR A 112 -8.34 -2.80 20.50
C THR A 112 -8.33 -2.29 19.06
N PHE A 113 -7.48 -2.85 18.18
CA PHE A 113 -7.40 -2.40 16.79
C PHE A 113 -8.18 -3.28 15.82
N THR A 114 -9.00 -4.21 16.31
CA THR A 114 -9.96 -4.96 15.47
C THR A 114 -11.31 -4.25 15.49
N ASN A 115 -11.97 -4.16 14.33
CA ASN A 115 -13.28 -3.51 14.17
C ASN A 115 -13.37 -2.10 14.78
N THR A 116 -12.35 -1.27 14.54
CA THR A 116 -12.17 0.01 15.24
C THR A 116 -11.96 1.18 14.28
N VAL A 117 -12.54 2.33 14.63
CA VAL A 117 -12.33 3.62 13.94
C VAL A 117 -11.09 4.31 14.50
N ILE A 118 -10.20 4.74 13.61
CA ILE A 118 -9.02 5.53 13.90
C ILE A 118 -9.20 6.94 13.34
N ARG A 119 -8.95 7.94 14.18
CA ARG A 119 -8.97 9.36 13.81
C ARG A 119 -7.54 9.81 13.57
N GLN A 120 -7.22 10.12 12.31
CA GLN A 120 -5.89 10.54 11.89
C GLN A 120 -5.93 11.95 11.33
N ARG A 121 -5.27 12.88 12.03
CA ARG A 121 -4.89 14.17 11.45
C ARG A 121 -3.77 13.92 10.43
N THR A 122 -3.75 14.70 9.35
CA THR A 122 -2.73 14.58 8.29
C THR A 122 -1.33 14.46 8.91
N PRO A 123 -0.56 13.39 8.64
CA PRO A 123 0.73 13.19 9.28
C PRO A 123 1.71 14.33 9.06
N LEU A 124 2.56 14.61 10.05
CA LEU A 124 3.56 15.69 9.97
C LEU A 124 4.45 15.55 8.72
N ARG A 125 4.94 14.34 8.44
CA ARG A 125 5.83 14.05 7.31
C ARG A 125 5.21 14.34 5.92
N VAL A 126 3.88 14.43 5.82
CA VAL A 126 3.18 14.72 4.55
C VAL A 126 2.47 16.07 4.55
N LEU A 127 2.60 16.87 5.61
CA LEU A 127 1.89 18.13 5.79
C LEU A 127 2.22 19.15 4.69
N HIS A 128 3.48 19.19 4.24
CA HIS A 128 3.94 20.09 3.17
C HIS A 128 3.24 19.87 1.81
N ARG A 129 2.58 18.73 1.62
CA ARG A 129 1.94 18.32 0.35
C ARG A 129 0.44 18.02 0.49
N ARG A 130 -0.13 18.09 1.68
CA ARG A 130 -1.54 17.75 1.93
C ARG A 130 -2.17 18.71 2.91
N ALA A 131 -3.43 19.06 2.67
CA ALA A 131 -4.24 19.84 3.60
C ALA A 131 -4.27 19.18 4.98
N ASP A 132 -4.07 19.98 6.03
CA ASP A 132 -4.15 19.53 7.41
C ASP A 132 -5.61 19.32 7.82
N ARG A 133 -6.02 18.06 7.98
CA ARG A 133 -7.38 17.71 8.41
C ARG A 133 -7.40 16.36 9.08
N ILE A 134 -8.39 16.16 9.94
CA ILE A 134 -8.68 14.88 10.57
C ILE A 134 -9.53 14.04 9.60
N ARG A 135 -9.18 12.76 9.46
CA ARG A 135 -9.94 11.76 8.71
C ARG A 135 -10.18 10.55 9.60
N GLU A 136 -11.35 9.96 9.47
CA GLU A 136 -11.68 8.70 10.10
C GLU A 136 -11.39 7.56 9.14
N LYS A 137 -10.79 6.49 9.66
CA LYS A 137 -10.46 5.28 8.92
C LYS A 137 -10.76 4.06 9.76
N TYR A 138 -11.36 3.05 9.15
CA TYR A 138 -11.74 1.83 9.84
C TYR A 138 -10.68 0.75 9.68
N ILE A 139 -10.38 0.05 10.76
CA ILE A 139 -9.64 -1.21 10.76
C ILE A 139 -10.64 -2.34 10.95
N TYR A 140 -10.67 -3.26 10.00
CA TYR A 140 -11.55 -4.42 10.00
C TYR A 140 -10.96 -5.56 10.82
N GLU A 141 -9.66 -5.82 10.68
CA GLU A 141 -9.00 -6.94 11.35
C GLU A 141 -7.56 -6.55 11.71
N THR A 142 -7.14 -6.90 12.92
CA THR A 142 -5.75 -6.86 13.35
C THR A 142 -5.33 -8.25 13.82
N LYS A 143 -4.13 -8.69 13.45
CA LYS A 143 -3.50 -9.92 13.96
C LYS A 143 -2.08 -9.61 14.42
N VAL A 144 -1.72 -10.05 15.61
CA VAL A 144 -0.42 -9.76 16.23
C VAL A 144 0.35 -11.06 16.45
N LYS A 145 1.58 -11.11 15.94
CA LYS A 145 2.51 -12.23 16.14
C LYS A 145 3.78 -11.75 16.81
N ARG A 146 4.11 -12.30 17.97
CA ARG A 146 5.39 -12.04 18.64
C ARG A 146 6.55 -12.56 17.77
N LEU A 147 7.58 -11.73 17.59
CA LEU A 147 8.83 -12.10 16.95
C LEU A 147 10.00 -12.17 17.94
N ALA A 148 9.99 -11.29 18.94
CA ALA A 148 10.96 -11.28 20.04
C ALA A 148 10.31 -10.69 21.31
N ARG A 149 11.10 -10.52 22.37
CA ARG A 149 10.60 -9.93 23.63
C ARG A 149 10.09 -8.49 23.45
N ASN A 150 10.72 -7.71 22.56
CA ASN A 150 10.38 -6.33 22.24
C ASN A 150 10.01 -6.12 20.75
N ARG A 151 9.67 -7.18 20.01
CA ARG A 151 9.29 -7.08 18.58
C ARG A 151 8.07 -7.92 18.25
N ALA A 152 7.19 -7.36 17.42
CA ALA A 152 6.02 -8.04 16.89
C ALA A 152 5.79 -7.72 15.41
N GLU A 153 5.25 -8.69 14.68
CA GLU A 153 4.63 -8.49 13.38
C GLU A 153 3.14 -8.22 13.60
N ILE A 154 2.62 -7.17 12.97
CA ILE A 154 1.20 -6.82 13.03
C ILE A 154 0.65 -6.81 11.60
N LYS A 155 -0.36 -7.64 11.34
CA LYS A 155 -1.12 -7.64 10.10
C LYS A 155 -2.42 -6.87 10.29
N ILE A 156 -2.72 -5.94 9.39
CA ILE A 156 -3.82 -5.00 9.52
C ILE A 156 -4.62 -4.96 8.23
N ARG A 157 -5.90 -5.35 8.27
CA ARG A 157 -6.86 -5.13 7.18
C ARG A 157 -7.66 -3.87 7.48
N CYS A 158 -7.54 -2.85 6.63
CA CYS A 158 -8.15 -1.54 6.90
C CYS A 158 -8.62 -0.83 5.63
N GLN A 159 -9.40 0.24 5.82
CA GLN A 159 -9.82 1.13 4.74
C GLN A 159 -8.63 1.82 4.07
N GLY A 160 -8.76 2.05 2.77
CA GLY A 160 -7.75 2.79 2.02
C GLY A 160 -7.46 4.18 2.59
N GLY A 161 -6.17 4.51 2.68
CA GLY A 161 -5.69 5.82 3.14
C GLY A 161 -5.51 5.93 4.66
N LEU A 162 -5.52 4.81 5.39
CA LEU A 162 -5.03 4.75 6.76
C LEU A 162 -3.50 4.82 6.78
N TYR A 163 -2.95 5.71 7.59
CA TYR A 163 -1.50 5.89 7.75
C TYR A 163 -0.95 4.94 8.81
N ILE A 164 -0.39 3.80 8.37
CA ILE A 164 0.05 2.70 9.26
C ILE A 164 1.20 3.11 10.19
N LYS A 165 2.19 3.86 9.67
CA LYS A 165 3.32 4.34 10.49
C LYS A 165 2.84 5.22 11.66
N GLU A 166 1.84 6.05 11.40
CA GLU A 166 1.23 6.93 12.40
C GLU A 166 0.23 6.22 13.32
N LEU A 167 -0.38 5.11 12.88
CA LEU A 167 -1.12 4.20 13.78
C LEU A 167 -0.18 3.57 14.82
N VAL A 168 1.06 3.25 14.43
CA VAL A 168 2.06 2.69 15.36
C VAL A 168 2.56 3.75 16.34
N THR A 169 3.01 4.89 15.82
CA THR A 169 3.73 5.93 16.59
C THR A 169 2.82 6.94 17.31
N GLY A 170 1.59 7.13 16.84
CA GLY A 170 0.69 8.20 17.29
C GLY A 170 0.97 9.59 16.71
N ASP A 171 2.11 9.79 16.04
CA ASP A 171 2.52 11.06 15.41
C ASP A 171 2.33 12.28 16.32
N ASN A 172 2.86 12.22 17.54
CA ASN A 172 2.73 13.27 18.56
C ASN A 172 1.26 13.65 18.86
N GLY A 173 0.39 12.65 18.99
CA GLY A 173 -1.03 12.83 19.32
C GLY A 173 -1.92 13.14 18.11
N ARG A 174 -1.40 13.07 16.88
CA ARG A 174 -2.16 13.29 15.65
C ARG A 174 -2.94 12.07 15.19
N THR A 175 -2.66 10.88 15.72
CA THR A 175 -3.44 9.66 15.50
C THR A 175 -3.99 9.11 16.81
N ASN A 176 -5.31 8.88 16.86
CA ASN A 176 -6.00 8.33 18.02
C ASN A 176 -7.14 7.36 17.63
N PRO A 177 -7.23 6.17 18.25
CA PRO A 177 -6.22 5.54 19.09
C PRO A 177 -4.94 5.19 18.30
N ASN A 178 -3.83 4.91 19.00
CA ASN A 178 -2.56 4.47 18.41
C ASN A 178 -1.85 3.45 19.33
N ILE A 179 -0.98 2.62 18.74
CA ILE A 179 -0.35 1.48 19.44
C ILE A 179 0.53 1.97 20.58
N SER A 180 1.37 2.98 20.32
CA SER A 180 2.33 3.47 21.32
C SER A 180 1.65 3.99 22.59
N SER A 181 0.57 4.76 22.42
CA SER A 181 -0.21 5.32 23.54
C SER A 181 -1.04 4.26 24.26
N LEU A 182 -1.57 3.26 23.54
CA LEU A 182 -2.39 2.19 24.10
C LEU A 182 -1.65 1.41 25.20
N ILE A 183 -0.42 1.00 24.92
CA ILE A 183 0.40 0.21 25.86
C ILE A 183 1.40 1.06 26.66
N LYS A 184 1.38 2.40 26.47
CA LYS A 184 2.31 3.35 27.11
C LYS A 184 3.78 3.01 26.87
N VAL A 185 4.11 2.62 25.65
CA VAL A 185 5.48 2.30 25.21
C VAL A 185 5.72 2.95 23.87
N LYS A 186 6.89 3.56 23.69
CA LYS A 186 7.29 4.03 22.36
C LYS A 186 7.45 2.84 21.41
N ALA A 187 6.68 2.89 20.33
CA ALA A 187 6.63 1.87 19.29
C ALA A 187 7.11 2.48 17.97
N VAL A 188 7.99 1.76 17.26
CA VAL A 188 8.60 2.23 16.01
C VAL A 188 8.33 1.22 14.90
N PRO A 189 7.74 1.63 13.76
CA PRO A 189 7.62 0.79 12.59
C PRO A 189 9.01 0.64 11.94
N LYS A 190 9.49 -0.58 11.81
CA LYS A 190 10.79 -0.90 11.19
C LYS A 190 10.66 -1.29 9.73
N GLU A 191 9.61 -2.04 9.41
CA GLU A 191 9.31 -2.49 8.05
C GLU A 191 7.81 -2.35 7.83
N LEU A 192 7.41 -1.98 6.61
CA LEU A 192 6.02 -1.88 6.21
C LEU A 192 5.86 -2.49 4.82
N ASP A 193 4.98 -3.46 4.70
CA ASP A 193 4.62 -4.04 3.42
C ASP A 193 3.12 -3.94 3.21
N VAL A 194 2.72 -3.79 1.96
CA VAL A 194 1.36 -4.02 1.53
C VAL A 194 1.30 -5.46 1.03
N LEU A 195 0.47 -6.28 1.66
CA LEU A 195 0.27 -7.68 1.27
C LEU A 195 -0.80 -7.81 0.18
N ASN A 196 -1.81 -6.94 0.21
CA ASN A 196 -2.91 -6.99 -0.75
C ASN A 196 -3.68 -5.66 -0.84
N VAL A 197 -4.24 -5.39 -2.01
CA VAL A 197 -5.28 -4.37 -2.24
C VAL A 197 -6.56 -5.14 -2.58
N VAL A 198 -7.53 -5.11 -1.68
CA VAL A 198 -8.77 -5.89 -1.82
C VAL A 198 -9.64 -5.25 -2.88
N VAL A 199 -9.69 -5.86 -4.06
CA VAL A 199 -10.60 -5.49 -5.13
C VAL A 199 -11.82 -6.41 -5.01
N GLU A 200 -12.91 -5.92 -4.41
CA GLU A 200 -14.19 -6.67 -4.42
C GLU A 200 -14.74 -6.75 -5.84
N GLY A 201 -15.22 -7.93 -6.23
CA GLY A 201 -16.23 -8.08 -7.27
C GLY A 201 -15.86 -7.55 -8.65
N GLU A 202 -14.81 -8.09 -9.25
CA GLU A 202 -14.70 -8.42 -10.68
C GLU A 202 -13.31 -9.01 -10.83
N LYS A 203 -13.19 -10.22 -11.40
CA LYS A 203 -11.94 -10.56 -12.07
C LYS A 203 -11.60 -9.34 -12.94
N ILE A 204 -10.49 -8.67 -12.69
CA ILE A 204 -9.87 -7.76 -13.65
C ILE A 204 -9.34 -8.65 -14.80
N GLY A 205 -10.17 -9.55 -15.35
CA GLY A 205 -9.76 -10.76 -16.03
C GLY A 205 -10.78 -11.38 -16.99
N GLU A 206 -12.01 -10.87 -17.12
CA GLU A 206 -12.93 -11.30 -18.18
C GLU A 206 -13.68 -10.10 -18.78
N VAL A 207 -13.15 -9.58 -19.90
CA VAL A 207 -13.91 -9.17 -21.09
C VAL A 207 -13.06 -9.61 -22.28
#